data_AF-A0A661DA81-F1
#
_entry.id   AF-A0A661DA81-F1
#
_cell.length_a   1.000
_cell.length_b   1.000
_cell.length_c   1.000
_cell.angle_alpha   90.00
_cell.angle_beta   90.00
_cell.angle_gamma   90.00
#
_symmetry.space_group_name_H-M   'P 1'
#
loop_
_entity.id
_entity.type
_entity.pdbx_description
1 polymer ?
#
loop_
_entity_poly.entity_id
_entity_poly.type
_entity_poly.pdbx_seq_one_letter_code
_entity_poly.pdbx_strand_id
1 'polypeptide(L)'
;MATSPQRRQKQLAKKKVKRKAMVSAKKMVDKFGGLFSQAAFKNVPIYECLAPSELFELGIGTVVIARKMPNGDIGVSFFMLDVFCLGVKNAFFAEFTLQEYRQKLWELGEHESMQTISPACARKLIEDCAVYAKNLGFSPVPDYTKAKMVFGDTKADECPEDFEFGKDGKPLYVIGPFDTPEKSKKILKQLDKTCGQGEFHYVTGVEPFDEEKEFKT
;
A
#
# COMPACT_ATOMS: atom_id res chain seq x y z
N MET A 1 8.11 -11.88 20.41
CA MET A 1 9.17 -10.93 20.85
C MET A 1 8.92 -9.59 20.18
N ALA A 2 9.00 -8.49 20.93
CA ALA A 2 8.64 -7.16 20.44
C ALA A 2 9.62 -6.67 19.35
N THR A 3 9.10 -6.24 18.20
CA THR A 3 9.87 -5.45 17.22
C THR A 3 10.55 -4.27 17.93
N SER A 4 11.83 -4.04 17.68
CA SER A 4 12.60 -3.01 18.40
C SER A 4 11.86 -1.65 18.37
N PRO A 5 11.88 -0.87 19.47
CA PRO A 5 11.19 0.42 19.55
C PRO A 5 11.46 1.35 18.36
N GLN A 6 12.68 1.31 17.81
CA GLN A 6 13.11 2.05 16.62
C GLN A 6 12.37 1.60 15.34
N ARG A 7 12.22 0.27 15.13
CA ARG A 7 11.47 -0.26 13.99
C ARG A 7 9.99 0.10 14.08
N ARG A 8 9.41 0.08 15.29
CA ARG A 8 8.03 0.51 15.54
C ARG A 8 7.82 2.01 15.26
N GLN A 9 8.70 2.88 15.74
CA GLN A 9 8.63 4.32 15.43
C GLN A 9 8.77 4.58 13.92
N LYS A 10 9.71 3.90 13.24
CA LYS A 10 9.88 3.99 11.77
C LYS A 10 8.59 3.57 11.05
N GLN A 11 7.94 2.47 11.47
CA GLN A 11 6.65 2.03 10.90
C GLN A 11 5.52 3.04 11.12
N LEU A 12 5.38 3.61 12.32
CA LEU A 12 4.34 4.59 12.64
C LEU A 12 4.53 5.90 11.87
N ALA A 13 5.76 6.42 11.79
CA ALA A 13 6.10 7.61 11.01
C ALA A 13 5.81 7.39 9.52
N LYS A 14 6.23 6.24 8.97
CA LYS A 14 5.93 5.81 7.60
C LYS A 14 4.42 5.75 7.34
N LYS A 15 3.61 5.20 8.26
CA LYS A 15 2.14 5.20 8.14
C LYS A 15 1.53 6.61 8.06
N LYS A 16 2.05 7.58 8.84
CA LYS A 16 1.52 8.95 8.90
C LYS A 16 1.72 9.71 7.59
N VAL A 17 2.92 9.64 7.02
CA VAL A 17 3.27 10.39 5.81
C VAL A 17 2.61 9.79 4.56
N LYS A 18 2.60 8.46 4.45
CA LYS A 18 2.06 7.74 3.29
C LYS A 18 0.58 8.01 3.03
N ARG A 19 -0.25 8.16 4.06
CA ARG A 19 -1.67 8.49 3.86
C ARG A 19 -1.87 9.94 3.42
N LYS A 20 -1.06 10.92 3.88
CA LYS A 20 -1.15 12.32 3.42
C LYS A 20 -0.78 12.45 1.94
N ALA A 21 0.33 11.84 1.51
CA ALA A 21 0.75 11.79 0.11
C ALA A 21 -0.30 11.10 -0.79
N MET A 22 -0.96 10.06 -0.25
CA MET A 22 -1.99 9.33 -0.99
C MET A 22 -3.34 10.05 -1.04
N VAL A 23 -3.69 10.82 -0.01
CA VAL A 23 -4.89 11.67 -0.01
C VAL A 23 -4.72 12.85 -0.98
N SER A 24 -3.53 13.47 -1.04
CA SER A 24 -3.25 14.51 -2.04
C SER A 24 -3.25 13.94 -3.46
N ALA A 25 -2.68 12.76 -3.69
CA ALA A 25 -2.75 12.08 -4.98
C ALA A 25 -4.19 11.68 -5.36
N LYS A 26 -4.98 11.14 -4.42
CA LYS A 26 -6.39 10.79 -4.66
C LYS A 26 -7.25 12.02 -5.03
N LYS A 27 -7.00 13.18 -4.43
CA LYS A 27 -7.67 14.45 -4.80
C LYS A 27 -7.37 14.88 -6.24
N MET A 28 -6.22 14.49 -6.82
CA MET A 28 -5.95 14.71 -8.25
C MET A 28 -6.69 13.71 -9.15
N VAL A 29 -6.84 12.45 -8.71
CA VAL A 29 -7.55 11.40 -9.48
C VAL A 29 -8.99 11.79 -9.77
N ASP A 30 -9.70 12.35 -8.77
CA ASP A 30 -11.08 12.80 -8.93
C ASP A 30 -11.23 13.94 -9.96
N LYS A 31 -10.13 14.63 -10.31
CA LYS A 31 -10.09 15.73 -11.29
C LYS A 31 -9.87 15.26 -12.74
N PHE A 32 -9.36 14.04 -12.94
CA PHE A 32 -8.98 13.48 -14.25
C PHE A 32 -9.68 12.16 -14.60
N GLY A 33 -10.68 11.73 -13.81
CA GLY A 33 -11.28 10.40 -13.89
C GLY A 33 -12.12 10.11 -15.15
N GLY A 34 -11.49 9.58 -16.19
CA GLY A 34 -12.14 8.86 -17.28
C GLY A 34 -12.53 7.42 -16.91
N LEU A 35 -13.46 6.82 -17.67
CA LEU A 35 -13.77 5.38 -17.61
C LEU A 35 -12.65 4.61 -18.32
N PHE A 36 -11.77 3.97 -17.56
CA PHE A 36 -10.80 3.03 -18.11
C PHE A 36 -11.25 1.60 -17.84
N SER A 37 -10.79 0.65 -18.67
CA SER A 37 -10.94 -0.78 -18.44
C SER A 37 -9.57 -1.44 -18.45
N GLN A 38 -9.41 -2.60 -17.83
CA GLN A 38 -8.13 -3.34 -17.89
C GLN A 38 -7.71 -3.66 -19.33
N ALA A 39 -8.68 -3.88 -20.24
CA ALA A 39 -8.42 -4.08 -21.66
C ALA A 39 -7.76 -2.86 -22.32
N ALA A 40 -8.02 -1.65 -21.84
CA ALA A 40 -7.38 -0.43 -22.34
C ALA A 40 -5.86 -0.41 -22.08
N PHE A 41 -5.38 -1.16 -21.09
CA PHE A 41 -3.95 -1.24 -20.74
C PHE A 41 -3.22 -2.45 -21.35
N LYS A 42 -3.94 -3.34 -22.07
CA LYS A 42 -3.39 -4.61 -22.58
C LYS A 42 -2.12 -4.43 -23.42
N ASN A 43 -2.07 -3.39 -24.25
CA ASN A 43 -0.95 -3.14 -25.17
C ASN A 43 -0.15 -1.89 -24.81
N VAL A 44 -0.38 -1.31 -23.63
CA VAL A 44 0.31 -0.10 -23.19
C VAL A 44 1.63 -0.52 -22.54
N PRO A 45 2.81 -0.16 -23.07
CA PRO A 45 4.08 -0.66 -22.55
C PRO A 45 4.31 -0.33 -21.08
N ILE A 46 4.90 -1.25 -20.33
CA ILE A 46 5.36 -0.97 -18.96
C ILE A 46 6.51 0.02 -19.02
N TYR A 47 6.40 1.09 -18.24
CA TYR A 47 7.47 2.06 -18.04
C TYR A 47 8.41 1.57 -16.95
N GLU A 48 7.88 1.32 -15.74
CA GLU A 48 8.62 0.70 -14.65
C GLU A 48 7.68 0.10 -13.59
N CYS A 49 8.23 -0.79 -12.75
CA CYS A 49 7.58 -1.32 -11.57
C CYS A 49 8.54 -1.19 -10.39
N LEU A 50 8.06 -0.65 -9.27
CA LEU A 50 8.86 -0.40 -8.09
C LEU A 50 8.19 -0.97 -6.85
N ALA A 51 8.99 -1.55 -5.95
CA ALA A 51 8.56 -1.97 -4.64
C ALA A 51 9.52 -1.45 -3.57
N PRO A 52 9.09 -1.26 -2.31
CA PRO A 52 9.99 -0.85 -1.24
C PRO A 52 10.94 -1.99 -0.88
N SER A 53 12.23 -1.70 -0.74
CA SER A 53 13.25 -2.72 -0.42
C SER A 53 13.01 -3.36 0.94
N GLU A 54 12.55 -2.57 1.91
CA GLU A 54 12.28 -3.04 3.28
C GLU A 54 10.81 -3.45 3.51
N LEU A 55 10.06 -3.83 2.47
CA LEU A 55 8.60 -4.05 2.57
C LEU A 55 8.23 -5.09 3.63
N PHE A 56 8.86 -6.27 3.60
CA PHE A 56 8.56 -7.37 4.51
C PHE A 56 9.20 -7.19 5.90
N GLU A 57 10.22 -6.34 6.05
CA GLU A 57 10.76 -6.00 7.37
C GLU A 57 9.89 -4.97 8.10
N LEU A 58 9.34 -4.01 7.36
CA LEU A 58 8.52 -2.94 7.91
C LEU A 58 7.03 -3.26 7.88
N GLY A 59 6.60 -4.25 7.11
CA GLY A 59 5.21 -4.68 7.01
C GLY A 59 4.29 -3.74 6.27
N ILE A 60 4.78 -2.58 5.82
CA ILE A 60 3.97 -1.60 5.08
C ILE A 60 4.78 -0.81 4.06
N GLY A 61 4.25 -0.71 2.85
CA GLY A 61 4.94 -0.09 1.73
C GLY A 61 4.06 0.17 0.52
N THR A 62 4.53 1.03 -0.38
CA THR A 62 3.81 1.40 -1.59
C THR A 62 4.44 0.74 -2.81
N VAL A 63 3.73 -0.17 -3.46
CA VAL A 63 4.13 -0.75 -4.75
C VAL A 63 3.60 0.13 -5.88
N VAL A 64 4.44 0.42 -6.86
CA VAL A 64 4.15 1.29 -8.00
C VAL A 64 4.24 0.48 -9.29
N ILE A 65 3.23 0.60 -10.14
CA ILE A 65 3.26 0.09 -11.51
C ILE A 65 2.93 1.24 -12.44
N ALA A 66 3.83 1.53 -13.37
CA ALA A 66 3.70 2.63 -14.33
C ALA A 66 3.77 2.11 -15.76
N ARG A 67 2.95 2.68 -16.64
CA ARG A 67 2.88 2.38 -18.08
C ARG A 67 3.00 3.65 -18.89
N LYS A 68 3.63 3.57 -20.06
CA LYS A 68 3.79 4.69 -21.00
C LYS A 68 2.55 4.80 -21.88
N MET A 69 1.75 5.83 -21.64
CA MET A 69 0.47 6.05 -22.32
C MET A 69 0.68 6.54 -23.77
N PRO A 70 -0.30 6.34 -24.67
CA PRO A 70 -0.17 6.74 -26.09
C PRO A 70 0.07 8.23 -26.33
N ASN A 71 -0.43 9.10 -25.45
CA ASN A 71 -0.20 10.55 -25.47
C ASN A 71 1.19 10.96 -24.95
N GLY A 72 2.01 10.01 -24.48
CA GLY A 72 3.34 10.26 -23.93
C GLY A 72 3.38 10.43 -22.41
N ASP A 73 2.22 10.50 -21.75
CA ASP A 73 2.11 10.58 -20.29
C ASP A 73 2.37 9.21 -19.64
N ILE A 74 2.45 9.21 -18.31
CA ILE A 74 2.66 8.05 -17.47
C ILE A 74 1.38 7.72 -16.71
N GLY A 75 0.75 6.61 -17.08
CA GLY A 75 -0.36 6.03 -16.34
C GLY A 75 0.20 5.16 -15.23
N VAL A 76 -0.09 5.51 -13.98
CA VAL A 76 0.51 4.88 -12.80
C VAL A 76 -0.55 4.47 -11.79
N SER A 77 -0.38 3.30 -11.18
CA SER A 77 -1.07 2.96 -9.95
C SER A 77 -0.12 2.81 -8.78
N PHE A 78 -0.59 3.28 -7.62
CA PHE A 78 0.08 3.13 -6.34
C PHE A 78 -0.76 2.24 -5.45
N PHE A 79 -0.16 1.17 -4.92
CA PHE A 79 -0.79 0.20 -4.04
C PHE A 79 -0.10 0.22 -2.68
N MET A 80 -0.78 0.74 -1.65
CA MET A 80 -0.27 0.67 -0.28
C MET A 80 -0.61 -0.68 0.32
N LEU A 81 0.41 -1.51 0.48
CA LEU A 81 0.32 -2.86 1.04
C LEU A 81 0.64 -2.85 2.53
N ASP A 82 -0.14 -3.58 3.31
CA ASP A 82 0.13 -4.00 4.68
C ASP A 82 0.30 -5.53 4.65
N VAL A 83 1.54 -5.96 4.42
CA VAL A 83 1.90 -7.37 4.20
C VAL A 83 1.84 -8.19 5.49
N PHE A 84 1.66 -7.54 6.64
CA PHE A 84 1.53 -8.23 7.93
C PHE A 84 0.08 -8.59 8.27
N CYS A 85 -0.92 -7.87 7.75
CA CYS A 85 -2.31 -8.11 8.16
C CYS A 85 -3.34 -7.62 7.14
N LEU A 86 -3.42 -6.31 6.91
CA LEU A 86 -4.62 -5.71 6.29
C LEU A 86 -4.64 -5.73 4.76
N GLY A 87 -3.58 -6.23 4.11
CA GLY A 87 -3.51 -6.33 2.66
C GLY A 87 -3.42 -4.98 1.97
N VAL A 88 -4.16 -4.79 0.88
CA VAL A 88 -4.19 -3.52 0.13
C VAL A 88 -5.02 -2.48 0.88
N LYS A 89 -4.35 -1.65 1.69
CA LYS A 89 -4.99 -0.62 2.52
C LYS A 89 -5.48 0.57 1.74
N ASN A 90 -4.85 0.85 0.62
CA ASN A 90 -5.25 1.94 -0.27
C ASN A 90 -4.69 1.66 -1.67
N ALA A 91 -5.39 2.12 -2.70
CA ALA A 91 -4.96 2.01 -4.07
C ALA A 91 -5.55 3.16 -4.89
N PHE A 92 -4.83 3.66 -5.88
CA PHE A 92 -5.40 4.58 -6.87
C PHE A 92 -4.62 4.49 -8.18
N PHE A 93 -5.26 4.91 -9.27
CA PHE A 93 -4.66 5.12 -10.58
C PHE A 93 -4.69 6.61 -10.90
N ALA A 94 -3.62 7.13 -11.48
CA ALA A 94 -3.53 8.51 -11.99
C ALA A 94 -2.71 8.52 -13.27
N GLU A 95 -2.90 9.55 -14.08
CA GLU A 95 -2.05 9.85 -15.23
C GLU A 95 -1.29 11.14 -14.95
N PHE A 96 0.00 11.15 -15.25
CA PHE A 96 0.90 12.26 -15.00
C PHE A 96 1.77 12.51 -16.22
N THR A 97 2.18 13.76 -16.41
CA THR A 97 3.35 14.02 -17.26
C THR A 97 4.58 13.29 -16.68
N LEU A 98 5.59 13.03 -17.51
CA LEU A 98 6.83 12.39 -17.04
C LEU A 98 7.50 13.17 -15.89
N GLN A 99 7.43 14.50 -15.90
CA GLN A 99 8.00 15.35 -14.86
C GLN A 99 7.24 15.20 -13.53
N GLU A 100 5.91 15.26 -13.56
CA GLU A 100 5.08 15.07 -12.37
C GLU A 100 5.26 13.67 -11.79
N TYR A 101 5.34 12.65 -12.64
CA TYR A 101 5.60 11.28 -12.20
C TYR A 101 6.94 11.15 -11.46
N ARG A 102 8.02 11.73 -12.02
CA ARG A 102 9.34 11.74 -11.38
C ARG A 102 9.33 12.49 -10.05
N GLN A 103 8.61 13.60 -9.95
CA GLN A 103 8.43 14.32 -8.69
C GLN A 103 7.72 13.45 -7.65
N LYS A 104 6.66 12.73 -8.05
CA LYS A 104 5.94 11.81 -7.14
C LYS A 104 6.81 10.65 -6.66
N LEU A 105 7.66 10.10 -7.53
CA LEU A 105 8.64 9.09 -7.13
C LEU A 105 9.69 9.65 -6.16
N TRP A 106 10.14 10.88 -6.37
CA TRP A 106 11.08 11.54 -5.46
C TRP A 106 10.46 11.73 -4.07
N GLU A 107 9.25 12.28 -3.99
CA GLU A 107 8.48 12.43 -2.73
C GLU A 107 8.25 11.07 -2.03
N LEU A 108 7.98 10.00 -2.80
CA LEU A 108 7.84 8.65 -2.24
C LEU A 108 9.19 8.14 -1.71
N GLY A 109 10.28 8.41 -2.44
CA GLY A 109 11.66 8.03 -2.13
C GLY A 109 12.20 8.63 -0.83
N GLU A 110 11.70 9.80 -0.40
CA GLU A 110 12.04 10.41 0.90
C GLU A 110 11.62 9.56 2.10
N HIS A 111 10.69 8.62 1.89
CA HIS A 111 10.13 7.77 2.96
C HIS A 111 10.33 6.28 2.72
N GLU A 112 10.56 5.87 1.48
CA GLU A 112 10.69 4.49 1.06
C GLU A 112 11.87 4.33 0.12
N SER A 113 12.86 3.53 0.51
CA SER A 113 13.89 3.09 -0.42
C SER A 113 13.23 2.16 -1.43
N MET A 114 13.09 2.64 -2.67
CA MET A 114 12.45 1.91 -3.75
C MET A 114 13.47 1.08 -4.52
N GLN A 115 13.07 -0.10 -4.95
CA GLN A 115 13.83 -0.96 -5.85
C GLN A 115 12.95 -1.39 -7.02
N THR A 116 13.57 -1.66 -8.17
CA THR A 116 12.88 -2.27 -9.31
C THR A 116 12.41 -3.67 -8.95
N ILE A 117 11.20 -4.00 -9.37
CA ILE A 117 10.61 -5.34 -9.28
C ILE A 117 10.09 -5.72 -10.67
N SER A 118 10.10 -7.01 -11.02
CA SER A 118 9.52 -7.44 -12.29
C SER A 118 8.01 -7.16 -12.30
N PRO A 119 7.41 -6.89 -13.47
CA PRO A 119 5.96 -6.69 -13.58
C PRO A 119 5.13 -7.86 -13.03
N ALA A 120 5.55 -9.08 -13.38
CA ALA A 120 4.89 -10.30 -12.91
C ALA A 120 4.91 -10.38 -11.38
N CYS A 121 6.07 -10.09 -10.76
CA CYS A 121 6.21 -10.13 -9.31
C CYS A 121 5.51 -8.97 -8.60
N ALA A 122 5.47 -7.78 -9.19
CA ALA A 122 4.67 -6.67 -8.67
C ALA A 122 3.18 -7.05 -8.62
N ARG A 123 2.65 -7.61 -9.71
CA ARG A 123 1.27 -8.10 -9.77
C ARG A 123 1.04 -9.20 -8.75
N LYS A 124 1.86 -10.27 -8.74
CA LYS A 124 1.74 -11.40 -7.81
C LYS A 124 1.75 -10.92 -6.35
N LEU A 125 2.71 -10.08 -5.97
CA LEU A 125 2.80 -9.47 -4.64
C LEU A 125 1.50 -8.75 -4.23
N ILE A 126 0.96 -7.90 -5.11
CA ILE A 126 -0.27 -7.14 -4.80
C ILE A 126 -1.50 -8.05 -4.71
N GLU A 127 -1.61 -9.05 -5.58
CA GLU A 127 -2.75 -9.98 -5.59
C GLU A 127 -2.70 -10.94 -4.41
N ASP A 128 -1.55 -11.53 -4.10
CA ASP A 128 -1.37 -12.44 -2.98
C ASP A 128 -1.56 -11.71 -1.64
N CYS A 129 -1.09 -10.46 -1.52
CA CYS A 129 -1.32 -9.62 -0.35
C CYS A 129 -2.83 -9.35 -0.13
N ALA A 130 -3.58 -9.15 -1.21
CA ALA A 130 -5.03 -9.00 -1.14
C ALA A 130 -5.73 -10.33 -0.75
N VAL A 131 -5.27 -11.46 -1.28
CA VAL A 131 -5.81 -12.79 -0.94
C VAL A 131 -5.52 -13.14 0.52
N TYR A 132 -4.31 -12.90 1.00
CA TYR A 132 -3.92 -13.09 2.40
C TYR A 132 -4.87 -12.33 3.34
N ALA A 133 -5.07 -11.03 3.10
CA ALA A 133 -5.98 -10.22 3.91
C ALA A 133 -7.45 -10.67 3.79
N LYS A 134 -7.88 -11.13 2.61
CA LYS A 134 -9.21 -11.71 2.41
C LYS A 134 -9.43 -12.95 3.27
N ASN A 135 -8.42 -13.81 3.40
CA ASN A 135 -8.48 -15.00 4.26
C ASN A 135 -8.58 -14.62 5.75
N LEU A 136 -8.14 -13.43 6.14
CA LEU A 136 -8.35 -12.85 7.48
C LEU A 136 -9.71 -12.13 7.64
N GLY A 137 -10.50 -12.04 6.56
CA GLY A 137 -11.79 -11.34 6.52
C GLY A 137 -11.70 -9.85 6.22
N PHE A 138 -10.58 -9.37 5.68
CA PHE A 138 -10.41 -7.99 5.22
C PHE A 138 -10.54 -7.89 3.70
N SER A 139 -11.28 -6.90 3.22
CA SER A 139 -11.37 -6.63 1.79
C SER A 139 -10.50 -5.42 1.42
N PRO A 140 -9.89 -5.41 0.22
CA PRO A 140 -9.26 -4.22 -0.33
C PRO A 140 -10.22 -3.03 -0.38
N VAL A 141 -9.67 -1.81 -0.42
CA VAL A 141 -10.49 -0.61 -0.66
C VAL A 141 -11.18 -0.65 -2.03
N PRO A 142 -12.36 -0.02 -2.21
CA PRO A 142 -13.07 -0.02 -3.50
C PRO A 142 -12.23 0.47 -4.69
N ASP A 143 -11.34 1.43 -4.45
CA ASP A 143 -10.44 2.00 -5.47
C ASP A 143 -9.44 0.98 -6.04
N TYR A 144 -9.21 -0.13 -5.32
CA TYR A 144 -8.37 -1.23 -5.80
C TYR A 144 -8.85 -1.77 -7.13
N THR A 145 -10.16 -1.91 -7.33
CA THR A 145 -10.73 -2.42 -8.58
C THR A 145 -10.33 -1.57 -9.79
N LYS A 146 -10.29 -0.24 -9.63
CA LYS A 146 -9.83 0.68 -10.67
C LYS A 146 -8.31 0.63 -10.84
N ALA A 147 -7.57 0.64 -9.73
CA ALA A 147 -6.11 0.62 -9.76
C ALA A 147 -5.54 -0.66 -10.44
N LYS A 148 -6.17 -1.82 -10.24
CA LYS A 148 -5.73 -3.08 -10.88
C LYS A 148 -5.76 -3.07 -12.41
N MET A 149 -6.44 -2.11 -13.04
CA MET A 149 -6.47 -2.01 -14.50
C MET A 149 -5.07 -1.83 -15.09
N VAL A 150 -4.14 -1.21 -14.35
CA VAL A 150 -2.74 -1.04 -14.76
C VAL A 150 -2.02 -2.37 -14.99
N PHE A 151 -2.55 -3.49 -14.48
CA PHE A 151 -1.93 -4.80 -14.70
C PHE A 151 -1.99 -5.23 -16.17
N GLY A 152 -2.96 -4.72 -16.95
CA GLY A 152 -3.09 -5.07 -18.36
C GLY A 152 -3.06 -6.59 -18.58
N ASP A 153 -2.14 -7.04 -19.42
CA ASP A 153 -1.86 -8.42 -19.80
C ASP A 153 -0.77 -9.12 -18.97
N THR A 154 -0.13 -8.41 -18.04
CA THR A 154 0.96 -8.95 -17.20
C THR A 154 0.47 -10.15 -16.42
N LYS A 155 1.11 -11.32 -16.56
CA LYS A 155 0.67 -12.52 -15.85
C LYS A 155 1.42 -12.68 -14.53
N ALA A 156 0.68 -12.95 -13.45
CA ALA A 156 1.26 -13.08 -12.11
C ALA A 156 2.01 -14.42 -11.93
N ASP A 157 1.60 -15.46 -12.64
CA ASP A 157 2.20 -16.80 -12.63
C ASP A 157 3.59 -16.84 -13.30
N GLU A 158 3.97 -15.82 -14.06
CA GLU A 158 5.32 -15.63 -14.58
C GLU A 158 6.32 -15.14 -13.51
N CYS A 159 5.86 -14.82 -12.29
CA CYS A 159 6.76 -14.48 -11.18
C CYS A 159 7.31 -15.74 -10.51
N PRO A 160 8.65 -15.90 -10.42
CA PRO A 160 9.27 -17.06 -9.79
C PRO A 160 9.31 -16.99 -8.26
N GLU A 161 8.99 -15.84 -7.66
CA GLU A 161 9.09 -15.62 -6.22
C GLU A 161 7.78 -15.97 -5.50
N ASP A 162 7.87 -16.61 -4.34
CA ASP A 162 6.76 -16.77 -3.41
C ASP A 162 6.89 -15.77 -2.25
N PHE A 163 5.77 -15.16 -1.88
CA PHE A 163 5.72 -14.13 -0.84
C PHE A 163 5.10 -14.68 0.44
N GLU A 164 5.83 -14.56 1.56
CA GLU A 164 5.33 -14.91 2.88
C GLU A 164 4.72 -13.69 3.57
N PHE A 165 3.42 -13.75 3.84
CA PHE A 165 2.67 -12.69 4.51
C PHE A 165 2.52 -12.98 6.01
N GLY A 166 2.25 -11.93 6.78
CA GLY A 166 2.26 -11.99 8.23
C GLY A 166 3.64 -11.69 8.81
N LYS A 167 3.75 -11.84 10.12
CA LYS A 167 4.99 -11.67 10.86
C LYS A 167 5.17 -12.86 11.78
N ASP A 168 6.28 -13.58 11.60
CA ASP A 168 6.62 -14.76 12.37
C ASP A 168 5.50 -15.83 12.32
N GLY A 169 4.91 -16.01 11.13
CA GLY A 169 3.83 -16.96 10.86
C GLY A 169 2.42 -16.52 11.29
N LYS A 170 2.27 -15.32 11.87
CA LYS A 170 0.99 -14.82 12.39
C LYS A 170 0.62 -13.44 11.83
N PRO A 171 -0.67 -13.10 11.72
CA PRO A 171 -1.07 -11.73 11.41
C PRO A 171 -0.57 -10.75 12.48
N LEU A 172 0.00 -9.63 12.06
CA LEU A 172 0.41 -8.55 12.96
C LEU A 172 -0.31 -7.25 12.58
N TYR A 173 -1.28 -6.85 13.40
CA TYR A 173 -1.96 -5.56 13.25
C TYR A 173 -1.25 -4.44 14.01
N VAL A 174 -0.58 -3.56 13.28
CA VAL A 174 0.01 -2.34 13.86
C VAL A 174 -0.99 -1.20 13.71
N ILE A 175 -1.54 -0.73 14.83
CA ILE A 175 -2.51 0.37 14.88
C ILE A 175 -1.86 1.63 14.31
N GLY A 176 -2.45 2.15 13.24
CA GLY A 176 -1.98 3.38 12.62
C GLY A 176 -2.43 4.63 13.38
N PRO A 177 -1.75 5.76 13.18
CA PRO A 177 -2.10 7.04 13.82
C PRO A 177 -3.48 7.60 13.43
N PHE A 178 -4.13 7.00 12.42
CA PHE A 178 -5.45 7.41 11.93
C PHE A 178 -6.51 6.30 12.07
N ASP A 179 -6.18 5.19 12.73
CA ASP A 179 -7.18 4.16 13.03
C ASP A 179 -7.95 4.60 14.26
N THR A 180 -9.26 4.85 14.12
CA THR A 180 -10.09 5.20 15.27
C THR A 180 -10.18 4.02 16.26
N PRO A 181 -10.49 4.28 17.55
CA PRO A 181 -10.71 3.21 18.52
C PRO A 181 -11.71 2.16 18.04
N GLU A 182 -12.80 2.58 17.39
CA GLU A 182 -13.85 1.69 16.87
C GLU A 182 -13.32 0.83 15.73
N LYS A 183 -12.54 1.41 14.82
CA LYS A 183 -11.93 0.67 13.72
C LYS A 183 -10.94 -0.36 14.25
N SER A 184 -10.09 0.02 15.19
CA SER A 184 -9.13 -0.89 15.82
C SER A 184 -9.84 -2.03 16.54
N LYS A 185 -10.90 -1.74 17.30
CA LYS A 185 -11.72 -2.77 17.96
C LYS A 185 -12.36 -3.74 16.97
N LYS A 186 -12.88 -3.24 15.83
CA LYS A 186 -13.44 -4.07 14.77
C LYS A 186 -12.39 -5.00 14.14
N ILE A 187 -11.20 -4.49 13.85
CA ILE A 187 -10.09 -5.28 13.30
C ILE A 187 -9.67 -6.37 14.28
N LEU A 188 -9.46 -6.03 15.55
CA LEU A 188 -9.09 -7.00 16.58
C LEU A 188 -10.15 -8.10 16.75
N LYS A 189 -11.44 -7.73 16.77
CA LYS A 189 -12.55 -8.69 16.84
C LYS A 189 -12.59 -9.61 15.61
N GLN A 190 -12.30 -9.08 14.42
CA GLN A 190 -12.26 -9.87 13.19
C GLN A 190 -11.10 -10.87 13.20
N LEU A 191 -9.92 -10.45 13.69
CA LEU A 191 -8.77 -11.34 13.85
C LEU A 191 -9.04 -12.44 14.88
N ASP A 192 -9.61 -12.09 16.02
CA ASP A 192 -10.01 -13.05 17.06
C ASP A 192 -11.02 -14.07 16.53
N LYS A 193 -12.02 -13.63 15.76
CA LYS A 193 -12.98 -14.51 15.10
C LYS A 193 -12.34 -15.48 14.10
N THR A 194 -11.32 -15.04 13.37
CA THR A 194 -10.77 -15.79 12.23
C THR A 194 -9.61 -16.68 12.62
N CYS A 195 -8.70 -16.18 13.46
CA CYS A 195 -7.48 -16.87 13.86
C CYS A 195 -7.64 -17.59 15.20
N GLY A 196 -8.53 -17.10 16.07
CA GLY A 196 -8.61 -17.49 17.47
C GLY A 196 -7.72 -16.64 18.37
N GLN A 197 -7.99 -16.71 19.68
CA GLN A 197 -7.27 -15.94 20.69
C GLN A 197 -5.80 -16.38 20.75
N GLY A 198 -4.86 -15.42 20.64
CA GLY A 198 -3.41 -15.70 20.70
C GLY A 198 -2.76 -16.05 19.34
N GLU A 199 -3.56 -16.20 18.28
CA GLU A 199 -3.09 -16.53 16.93
C GLU A 199 -2.82 -15.30 16.05
N PHE A 200 -2.80 -14.11 16.64
CA PHE A 200 -2.38 -12.87 16.00
C PHE A 200 -1.68 -11.95 17.00
N HIS A 201 -0.92 -11.00 16.48
CA HIS A 201 -0.27 -9.94 17.24
C HIS A 201 -0.89 -8.59 16.94
N TYR A 202 -0.83 -7.68 17.90
CA TYR A 202 -1.14 -6.28 17.66
C TYR A 202 -0.21 -5.36 18.43
N VAL A 203 0.02 -4.17 17.86
CA VAL A 203 0.81 -3.11 18.48
C VAL A 203 -0.06 -1.87 18.53
N THR A 204 -0.34 -1.38 19.74
CA THR A 204 -1.00 -0.10 19.97
C THR A 204 -0.01 1.02 19.67
N GLY A 205 -0.40 2.07 18.95
CA GLY A 205 0.37 3.33 18.98
C GLY A 205 0.02 4.03 20.28
N VAL A 206 0.98 4.33 21.16
CA VAL A 206 0.69 5.16 22.34
C VAL A 206 0.80 6.62 21.91
N GLU A 207 -0.31 7.33 22.18
CA GLU A 207 -0.66 8.76 22.18
C GLU A 207 -0.46 9.64 20.92
N PRO A 208 -1.49 10.44 20.55
CA PRO A 208 -1.31 11.58 19.66
C PRO A 208 -0.36 12.57 20.34
N PHE A 209 0.64 13.03 19.59
CA PHE A 209 1.38 14.23 19.96
C PHE A 209 0.38 15.38 19.90
N ASP A 210 0.10 16.02 21.04
CA ASP A 210 -0.69 17.26 21.10
C ASP A 210 -0.11 18.23 20.06
N GLU A 211 -0.92 18.61 19.07
CA GLU A 211 -0.61 19.72 18.19
C GLU A 211 -0.49 20.98 19.08
N GLU A 212 0.69 21.57 19.04
CA GLU A 212 1.07 22.90 19.51
C GLU A 212 -0.08 23.70 20.14
N LYS A 213 -0.04 23.86 21.47
CA LYS A 213 -0.67 25.03 22.09
C LYS A 213 -0.01 26.26 21.50
N GLU A 214 -0.72 26.90 20.58
CA GLU A 214 -0.45 28.23 20.08
C GLU A 214 -0.18 29.16 21.28
N PHE A 215 1.10 29.51 21.49
CA PHE A 215 1.46 30.56 22.43
C PHE A 215 0.96 31.87 21.81
N LYS A 216 -0.19 32.33 22.28
CA LYS A 216 -0.60 33.71 22.09
C LYS A 216 0.31 34.58 22.96
N THR A 217 1.14 35.38 22.31
CA THR A 217 1.68 36.63 22.87
C THR A 217 0.97 37.79 22.20
#